data_AF-A0A0N0UNI8-F1
#
_entry.id   AF-A0A0N0UNI8-F1
#
_cell.length_a   1.000
_cell.length_b   1.000
_cell.length_c   1.000
_cell.angle_alpha   90.00
_cell.angle_beta   90.00
_cell.angle_gamma   90.00
#
_symmetry.space_group_name_H-M   'P 1'
#
loop_
_entity.id
_entity.type
_entity.pdbx_description
1 polymer ?
#
loop_
_entity_poly.entity_id
_entity_poly.type
_entity_poly.pdbx_seq_one_letter_code
_entity_poly.pdbx_strand_id
1 'polypeptide(L)'
;MKPLRKVAALAVLLVGIFAFSKAEMSSEKLSLNLDNINVIETLSKQQFECRPTSDFMFYVETDLVKKIRGANNVNAKVYILDKVSGRKALLADENVQIKKFEGAIELKDHSASTNFKSSLIKNGDLIIGNAEVAPYTFNELIQYESIYNSYLNSTNKLLRLKRSI
;
A
#
# COMPACT_ATOMS: atom_id res chain seq x y z
N MET A 1 -19.40 -58.02 -8.91
CA MET A 1 -18.19 -57.24 -8.55
C MET A 1 -18.05 -55.86 -9.24
N LYS A 2 -18.91 -55.48 -10.21
CA LYS A 2 -18.74 -54.24 -10.99
C LYS A 2 -19.38 -52.95 -10.41
N PRO A 3 -20.51 -52.97 -9.66
CA PRO A 3 -21.15 -51.72 -9.22
C PRO A 3 -20.51 -51.13 -7.97
N LEU A 4 -20.11 -51.94 -6.99
CA LEU A 4 -19.56 -51.47 -5.71
C LEU A 4 -18.24 -50.69 -5.88
N ARG A 5 -17.35 -51.16 -6.77
CA ARG A 5 -16.10 -50.44 -7.09
C ARG A 5 -16.36 -49.10 -7.79
N LYS A 6 -17.40 -49.00 -8.62
CA LYS A 6 -17.77 -47.74 -9.29
C LYS A 6 -18.31 -46.72 -8.28
N VAL A 7 -19.12 -47.16 -7.32
CA VAL A 7 -19.63 -46.29 -6.25
C VAL A 7 -18.49 -45.81 -5.34
N ALA A 8 -17.56 -46.69 -4.97
CA ALA A 8 -16.40 -46.30 -4.17
C ALA A 8 -15.48 -45.30 -4.90
N ALA A 9 -15.23 -45.52 -6.19
CA ALA A 9 -14.44 -44.59 -7.00
C ALA A 9 -15.13 -43.22 -7.13
N LEU A 10 -16.46 -43.19 -7.29
CA LEU A 10 -17.23 -41.95 -7.33
C LEU A 10 -17.17 -41.20 -5.99
N ALA A 11 -17.27 -41.91 -4.87
CA ALA A 11 -17.18 -41.33 -3.53
C ALA A 11 -15.79 -40.71 -3.28
N VAL A 12 -14.71 -41.40 -3.63
CA VAL A 12 -13.34 -40.88 -3.50
C VAL A 12 -13.14 -39.65 -4.38
N LEU A 13 -13.68 -39.66 -5.60
CA LEU A 13 -13.58 -38.54 -6.53
C LEU A 13 -14.34 -37.30 -6.02
N LEU A 14 -15.55 -37.49 -5.46
CA LEU A 14 -16.33 -36.42 -4.85
C LEU A 14 -15.63 -35.85 -3.61
N VAL A 15 -15.12 -36.70 -2.71
CA VAL A 15 -14.36 -36.24 -1.53
C VAL A 15 -13.11 -35.48 -1.95
N GLY A 16 -12.41 -35.92 -3.01
CA GLY A 16 -11.28 -35.18 -3.57
C GLY A 16 -11.69 -33.78 -4.06
N ILE A 17 -12.77 -33.68 -4.84
CA ILE A 17 -13.25 -32.38 -5.35
C ILE A 17 -13.66 -31.44 -4.20
N PHE A 18 -14.39 -31.94 -3.19
CA PHE A 18 -14.83 -31.13 -2.05
C PHE A 18 -13.71 -30.82 -1.05
N ALA A 19 -12.68 -31.65 -0.93
CA ALA A 19 -11.51 -31.36 -0.09
C ALA A 19 -10.61 -30.26 -0.69
N PHE A 20 -10.61 -30.11 -2.02
CA PHE A 20 -9.85 -29.09 -2.73
C PHE A 20 -10.69 -27.93 -3.25
N SER A 21 -12.01 -27.95 -3.08
CA SER A 21 -12.83 -26.75 -3.24
C SER A 21 -12.46 -25.81 -2.12
N LYS A 22 -11.44 -24.97 -2.36
CA LYS A 22 -11.20 -23.79 -1.54
C LYS A 22 -12.55 -23.10 -1.41
N ALA A 23 -13.02 -22.94 -0.18
CA ALA A 23 -14.00 -21.91 0.08
C ALA A 23 -13.36 -20.64 -0.48
N GLU A 24 -13.88 -20.14 -1.61
CA GLU A 24 -13.73 -18.75 -1.95
C GLU A 24 -14.35 -18.03 -0.76
N MET A 25 -13.51 -17.68 0.22
CA MET A 25 -13.84 -16.61 1.14
C MET A 25 -14.10 -15.44 0.21
N SER A 26 -15.38 -15.17 -0.03
CA SER A 26 -15.83 -13.95 -0.68
C SER A 26 -15.07 -12.85 0.03
N SER A 27 -14.07 -12.28 -0.65
CA SER A 27 -13.32 -11.15 -0.13
C SER A 27 -14.22 -9.93 -0.27
N GLU A 28 -15.34 -9.92 0.43
CA GLU A 28 -15.84 -8.65 0.91
C GLU A 28 -14.67 -8.09 1.71
N LYS A 29 -14.02 -7.08 1.12
CA LYS A 29 -12.96 -6.32 1.76
C LYS A 29 -13.59 -5.74 3.03
N LEU A 30 -13.52 -6.47 4.13
CA LEU A 30 -13.81 -5.93 5.44
C LEU A 30 -12.73 -4.89 5.70
N SER A 31 -13.04 -3.65 5.32
CA SER A 31 -12.21 -2.49 5.57
C SER A 31 -12.07 -2.35 7.08
N LEU A 32 -10.85 -2.12 7.54
CA LEU A 32 -10.60 -1.82 8.94
C LEU A 32 -11.37 -0.54 9.32
N ASN A 33 -12.17 -0.57 10.39
CA ASN A 33 -12.83 0.64 10.88
C ASN A 33 -11.80 1.52 11.59
N LEU A 34 -11.65 2.77 11.13
CA LEU A 34 -10.71 3.75 11.66
C LEU A 34 -11.28 4.59 12.82
N ASP A 35 -12.59 4.55 13.08
CA ASP A 35 -13.28 5.42 14.06
C ASP A 35 -12.67 5.34 15.47
N ASN A 36 -12.18 4.15 15.86
CA ASN A 36 -11.62 3.88 17.18
C ASN A 36 -10.08 3.78 17.18
N ILE A 37 -9.41 4.11 16.07
CA ILE A 37 -7.96 3.93 15.92
C ILE A 37 -7.30 5.31 15.81
N ASN A 38 -6.49 5.66 16.81
CA ASN A 38 -5.63 6.84 16.73
C ASN A 38 -4.36 6.51 15.93
N VAL A 39 -4.43 6.72 14.61
CA VAL A 39 -3.35 6.42 13.66
C VAL A 39 -2.05 7.18 14.01
N ILE A 40 -2.18 8.47 14.31
CA ILE A 40 -1.05 9.36 14.61
C ILE A 40 -0.34 8.94 15.90
N GLU A 41 -1.11 8.62 16.94
CA GLU A 41 -0.56 8.12 18.20
C GLU A 41 0.10 6.75 18.05
N THR A 42 -0.48 5.87 17.22
CA THR A 42 0.08 4.54 16.97
C THR A 42 1.42 4.66 16.22
N LEU A 43 1.50 5.51 15.20
CA LEU A 43 2.73 5.77 14.45
C LEU A 43 3.80 6.43 15.32
N SER A 44 3.43 7.37 16.20
CA SER A 44 4.40 8.04 17.08
C SER A 44 4.97 7.10 18.13
N LYS A 45 4.17 6.17 18.69
CA LYS A 45 4.66 5.15 19.63
C LYS A 45 5.63 4.19 18.96
N GLN A 46 5.36 3.76 17.73
CA GLN A 46 6.23 2.85 16.98
C GLN A 46 7.65 3.38 16.79
N GLN A 47 7.83 4.70 16.67
CA GLN A 47 9.15 5.30 16.47
C GLN A 47 10.12 5.05 17.63
N PHE A 48 9.60 4.82 18.85
CA PHE A 48 10.41 4.61 20.05
C PHE A 48 10.55 3.13 20.42
N GLU A 49 9.94 2.22 19.66
CA GLU A 49 9.96 0.78 19.94
C GLU A 49 11.09 0.08 19.18
N CYS A 50 11.99 -0.60 19.91
CA CYS A 50 13.04 -1.44 19.30
C CYS A 50 12.48 -2.68 18.59
N ARG A 51 11.24 -3.08 18.92
CA ARG A 51 10.50 -4.17 18.29
C ARG A 51 9.03 -3.76 18.24
N PRO A 52 8.45 -3.45 17.07
CA PRO A 52 7.09 -2.92 17.00
C PRO A 52 6.09 -3.96 17.50
N THR A 53 5.52 -3.71 18.68
CA THR A 53 4.55 -4.58 19.35
C THR A 53 3.10 -4.25 18.97
N SER A 54 2.89 -3.15 18.26
CA SER A 54 1.56 -2.70 17.85
C SER A 54 0.75 -3.78 17.12
N ASP A 55 -0.55 -3.85 17.41
CA ASP A 55 -1.51 -4.70 16.70
C ASP A 55 -1.63 -4.31 15.22
N PHE A 56 -1.22 -3.09 14.88
CA PHE A 56 -1.27 -2.54 13.54
C PHE A 56 0.10 -2.56 12.84
N MET A 57 0.07 -2.73 11.53
CA MET A 57 1.20 -2.55 10.63
C MET A 57 0.87 -1.44 9.62
N PHE A 58 1.81 -0.53 9.43
CA PHE A 58 1.68 0.51 8.41
C PHE A 58 2.62 0.22 7.27
N TYR A 59 2.15 0.45 6.04
CA TYR A 59 2.96 0.22 4.87
C TYR A 59 2.48 1.07 3.70
N VAL A 60 3.38 1.26 2.73
CA VAL A 60 3.14 2.03 1.52
C VAL A 60 3.15 1.10 0.32
N GLU A 61 2.09 1.16 -0.49
CA GLU A 61 2.04 0.58 -1.82
C GLU A 61 2.27 1.69 -2.85
N THR A 62 3.02 1.40 -3.91
CA THR A 62 3.27 2.38 -4.97
C THR A 62 2.97 1.82 -6.34
N ASP A 63 2.19 2.57 -7.13
CA ASP A 63 1.82 2.23 -8.49
C ASP A 63 2.42 3.24 -9.47
N LEU A 64 2.83 2.79 -10.66
CA LEU A 64 3.32 3.70 -11.68
C LEU A 64 2.13 4.34 -12.41
N VAL A 65 2.00 5.66 -12.32
CA VAL A 65 0.96 6.43 -13.03
C VAL A 65 1.43 6.79 -14.43
N LYS A 66 2.59 7.45 -14.52
CA LYS A 66 3.10 8.00 -15.78
C LYS A 66 4.62 8.05 -15.79
N LYS A 67 5.23 7.64 -16.91
CA LYS A 67 6.66 7.90 -17.17
C LYS A 67 6.79 9.21 -17.90
N ILE A 68 7.67 10.08 -17.42
CA ILE A 68 7.99 11.35 -18.07
C ILE A 68 9.49 11.42 -18.33
N ARG A 69 9.92 12.37 -19.16
CA ARG A 69 11.34 12.50 -19.50
C ARG A 69 12.13 12.90 -18.27
N GLY A 70 12.95 11.98 -17.77
CA GLY A 70 13.81 12.20 -16.60
C GLY A 70 13.13 11.99 -15.24
N ALA A 71 11.84 11.65 -15.18
CA ALA A 71 11.15 11.38 -13.92
C ALA A 71 10.03 10.32 -14.09
N ASN A 72 9.53 9.80 -12.99
CA ASN A 72 8.32 8.95 -12.98
C ASN A 72 7.33 9.55 -11.99
N ASN A 73 6.07 9.68 -12.42
CA ASN A 73 4.97 9.96 -11.50
C ASN A 73 4.46 8.61 -11.02
N VAL A 74 4.51 8.43 -9.71
CA VAL A 74 4.00 7.25 -9.01
C VAL A 74 2.86 7.69 -8.11
N ASN A 75 1.91 6.80 -7.89
CA ASN A 75 0.88 6.94 -6.89
C ASN A 75 1.33 6.22 -5.63
N ALA A 76 1.34 6.90 -4.49
CA ALA A 76 1.77 6.37 -3.20
C ALA A 76 0.56 6.27 -2.27
N LYS A 77 0.22 5.05 -1.88
CA LYS A 77 -0.91 4.73 -1.00
C LYS A 77 -0.41 4.24 0.34
N VAL A 78 -0.82 4.90 1.41
CA VAL A 78 -0.51 4.49 2.78
C VAL A 78 -1.66 3.66 3.30
N TYR A 79 -1.35 2.48 3.82
CA TYR A 79 -2.31 1.58 4.42
C TYR A 79 -1.97 1.31 5.89
N ILE A 80 -3.03 1.09 6.67
CA ILE A 80 -2.96 0.43 7.96
C ILE A 80 -3.54 -0.98 7.82
N LEU A 81 -2.89 -1.95 8.43
CA LEU A 81 -3.30 -3.36 8.50
C LEU A 81 -3.40 -3.78 9.96
N ASP A 82 -4.54 -4.33 10.37
CA ASP A 82 -4.65 -5.09 11.60
C ASP A 82 -3.99 -6.47 11.41
N LYS A 83 -2.95 -6.75 12.19
CA LYS A 83 -2.16 -7.99 12.10
C LYS A 83 -2.97 -9.23 12.51
N VAL A 84 -3.98 -9.07 13.37
CA VAL A 84 -4.80 -10.17 13.88
C VAL A 84 -5.91 -10.50 12.89
N SER A 85 -6.69 -9.50 12.48
CA SER A 85 -7.82 -9.73 11.57
C SER A 85 -7.45 -9.76 10.08
N GLY A 86 -6.26 -9.26 9.72
CA GLY A 86 -5.82 -9.11 8.34
C GLY A 86 -6.56 -8.02 7.56
N ARG A 87 -7.41 -7.23 8.24
CA ARG A 87 -8.19 -6.16 7.63
C ARG A 87 -7.32 -4.93 7.42
N LYS A 88 -7.47 -4.27 6.27
CA LYS A 88 -6.74 -3.04 5.95
C LYS A 88 -7.65 -1.87 5.64
N ALA A 89 -7.14 -0.66 5.84
CA ALA A 89 -7.78 0.59 5.44
C ALA A 89 -6.76 1.54 4.79
N LEU A 90 -7.24 2.34 3.85
CA LEU A 90 -6.47 3.39 3.19
C LEU A 90 -6.41 4.61 4.10
N LEU A 91 -5.20 5.15 4.29
CA LEU A 91 -4.96 6.32 5.13
C LEU A 91 -4.65 7.56 4.30
N ALA A 92 -3.83 7.42 3.25
CA ALA A 92 -3.44 8.52 2.37
C ALA A 92 -3.24 8.00 0.95
N ASP A 93 -3.52 8.83 -0.06
CA ASP A 93 -3.35 8.50 -1.47
C ASP A 93 -2.92 9.74 -2.30
N GLU A 94 -1.63 9.82 -2.59
CA GLU A 94 -1.05 10.96 -3.30
C GLU A 94 -0.08 10.57 -4.42
N ASN A 95 -0.08 11.37 -5.47
CA ASN A 95 0.87 11.27 -6.56
C ASN A 95 2.18 11.96 -6.20
N VAL A 96 3.28 11.24 -6.42
CA VAL A 96 4.65 11.67 -6.15
C VAL A 96 5.47 11.58 -7.43
N GLN A 97 6.21 12.63 -7.72
CA GLN A 97 7.16 12.69 -8.82
C GLN A 97 8.57 12.35 -8.32
N ILE A 98 9.13 11.30 -8.92
CA ILE A 98 10.45 10.76 -8.60
C ILE A 98 11.40 11.09 -9.74
N LYS A 99 12.36 11.99 -9.48
CA LYS A 99 13.39 12.37 -10.45
C LYS A 99 14.44 11.27 -10.59
N LYS A 100 14.88 11.02 -11.83
CA LYS A 100 15.96 10.05 -12.13
C LYS A 100 17.35 10.68 -12.05
N PHE A 101 17.46 11.98 -12.31
CA PHE A 101 18.72 12.74 -12.30
C PHE A 101 18.44 14.21 -11.99
N GLU A 102 19.48 14.92 -11.52
CA GLU A 102 19.43 16.36 -11.29
C GLU A 102 19.23 17.10 -12.62
N GLY A 103 18.22 17.97 -12.69
CA GLY A 103 17.82 18.66 -13.93
C GLY A 103 16.70 17.97 -14.72
N ALA A 104 16.10 16.89 -14.19
CA ALA A 104 14.85 16.35 -14.74
C ALA A 104 13.72 17.40 -14.69
N ILE A 105 12.93 17.47 -15.76
CA ILE A 105 11.86 18.47 -15.92
C ILE A 105 10.73 18.16 -14.93
N GLU A 106 10.44 19.12 -14.05
CA GLU A 106 9.23 19.12 -13.24
C GLU A 106 8.03 19.46 -14.12
N LEU A 107 7.30 18.45 -14.57
CA LEU A 107 6.01 18.69 -15.20
C LEU A 107 4.98 18.95 -14.09
N LYS A 108 4.59 20.22 -13.96
CA LYS A 108 3.35 20.60 -13.26
C LYS A 108 2.19 20.15 -14.13
N ASP A 109 1.56 19.03 -13.78
CA ASP A 109 0.39 18.56 -14.51
C ASP A 109 -0.65 19.68 -14.54
N HIS A 110 -1.03 20.13 -15.74
CA HIS A 110 -1.99 21.22 -15.95
C HIS A 110 -3.42 20.84 -15.53
N SER A 111 -3.64 19.61 -15.05
CA SER A 111 -4.92 19.05 -14.63
C SER A 111 -5.14 19.08 -13.11
N ALA A 112 -4.17 19.50 -12.30
CA ALA A 112 -4.37 19.59 -10.86
C ALA A 112 -5.30 20.76 -10.54
N SER A 113 -6.48 20.44 -10.00
CA SER A 113 -7.45 21.39 -9.45
C SER A 113 -6.73 22.46 -8.63
N THR A 114 -7.02 23.72 -8.98
CA THR A 114 -6.57 24.95 -8.32
C THR A 114 -6.52 24.79 -6.80
N ASN A 115 -5.30 24.94 -6.22
CA ASN A 115 -4.93 25.04 -4.79
C ASN A 115 -4.07 23.90 -4.20
N PHE A 116 -3.54 22.96 -4.99
CA PHE A 116 -2.57 22.00 -4.44
C PHE A 116 -1.17 22.63 -4.27
N LYS A 117 -0.67 22.66 -3.02
CA LYS A 117 0.72 23.03 -2.72
C LYS A 117 1.59 21.79 -2.86
N SER A 118 2.43 21.75 -3.88
CA SER A 118 3.48 20.74 -4.00
C SER A 118 4.43 20.82 -2.82
N SER A 119 4.73 19.70 -2.17
CA SER A 119 5.70 19.62 -1.07
C SER A 119 6.86 18.68 -1.41
N LEU A 120 8.04 19.03 -0.92
CA LEU A 120 9.26 18.26 -1.14
C LEU A 120 9.46 17.28 0.01
N ILE A 121 9.71 16.02 -0.32
CA ILE A 121 10.06 14.97 0.64
C ILE A 121 11.57 15.03 0.91
N LYS A 122 12.02 14.53 2.07
CA LYS A 122 13.44 14.50 2.50
C LYS A 122 14.41 13.94 1.45
N ASN A 123 13.97 13.01 0.61
CA ASN A 123 14.78 12.41 -0.46
C ASN A 123 14.76 13.18 -1.80
N GLY A 124 14.13 14.35 -1.86
CA GLY A 124 14.03 15.19 -3.05
C GLY A 124 12.89 14.81 -4.00
N ASP A 125 12.04 13.84 -3.65
CA ASP A 125 10.82 13.55 -4.40
C ASP A 125 9.76 14.63 -4.13
N LEU A 126 8.91 14.91 -5.13
CA LEU A 126 7.93 15.99 -5.08
C LEU A 126 6.51 15.42 -5.03
N ILE A 127 5.74 15.78 -4.02
CA ILE A 127 4.30 15.49 -3.99
C ILE A 127 3.60 16.44 -4.96
N ILE A 128 2.83 15.90 -5.90
CA ILE A 128 2.24 16.65 -7.02
C ILE A 128 0.70 16.65 -7.05
N GLY A 129 0.04 15.98 -6.10
CA GLY A 129 -1.41 16.08 -5.92
C GLY A 129 -2.02 14.82 -5.34
N ASN A 130 -3.28 14.89 -4.92
CA ASN A 130 -4.01 13.73 -4.40
C ASN A 130 -4.58 12.92 -5.57
N ALA A 131 -4.54 11.59 -5.48
CA ALA A 131 -5.23 10.74 -6.45
C ALA A 131 -6.67 10.44 -6.00
N GLU A 132 -6.87 10.23 -4.70
CA GLU A 132 -8.18 10.00 -4.08
C GLU A 132 -8.33 10.79 -2.76
N VAL A 133 -9.56 10.96 -2.30
CA VAL A 133 -9.84 11.59 -0.99
C VAL A 133 -9.59 10.55 0.10
N ALA A 134 -8.65 10.84 0.99
CA ALA A 134 -8.27 9.96 2.09
C ALA A 134 -8.28 10.71 3.44
N PRO A 135 -8.37 10.01 4.59
CA PRO A 135 -8.46 10.64 5.91
C PRO A 135 -7.23 11.47 6.31
N TYR A 136 -6.06 11.17 5.74
CA TYR A 136 -4.79 11.85 5.99
C TYR A 136 -4.12 12.24 4.68
N THR A 137 -3.24 13.23 4.74
CA THR A 137 -2.33 13.56 3.63
C THR A 137 -1.08 12.69 3.70
N PHE A 138 -0.49 12.39 2.53
CA PHE A 138 0.78 11.67 2.50
C PHE A 138 1.88 12.49 3.18
N ASN A 139 1.85 13.82 3.01
CA ASN A 139 2.78 14.75 3.62
C ASN A 139 2.77 14.73 5.16
N GLU A 140 1.63 14.45 5.79
CA GLU A 140 1.53 14.26 7.25
C GLU A 140 2.15 12.93 7.67
N LEU A 141 1.82 11.84 6.97
CA LEU A 141 2.23 10.49 7.37
C LEU A 141 3.69 10.15 7.04
N ILE A 142 4.25 10.73 5.98
CA ILE A 142 5.62 10.44 5.51
C ILE A 142 6.71 10.91 6.49
N GLN A 143 6.35 11.72 7.48
CA GLN A 143 7.25 12.19 8.53
C GLN A 143 7.64 11.06 9.51
N TYR A 144 6.80 10.03 9.62
CA TYR A 144 7.09 8.86 10.45
C TYR A 144 8.03 7.90 9.73
N GLU A 145 9.06 7.44 10.45
CA GLU A 145 10.11 6.59 9.90
C GLU A 145 9.56 5.29 9.28
N SER A 146 8.55 4.67 9.91
CA SER A 146 7.90 3.46 9.39
C SER A 146 7.29 3.66 8.00
N ILE A 147 6.64 4.81 7.79
CA ILE A 147 6.03 5.18 6.50
C ILE A 147 7.14 5.53 5.50
N TYR A 148 8.11 6.35 5.90
CA TYR A 148 9.22 6.77 5.04
C TYR A 148 10.04 5.59 4.51
N ASN A 149 10.40 4.66 5.39
CA ASN A 149 11.16 3.47 5.02
C ASN A 149 10.34 2.55 4.13
N SER A 150 9.04 2.40 4.40
CA SER A 150 8.13 1.63 3.54
C SER A 150 7.99 2.26 2.15
N TYR A 151 7.87 3.59 2.06
CA TYR A 151 7.85 4.34 0.81
C TYR A 151 9.15 4.15 0.00
N LEU A 152 10.31 4.30 0.63
CA LEU A 152 11.59 4.06 -0.04
C LEU A 152 11.70 2.63 -0.56
N ASN A 153 11.28 1.64 0.23
CA ASN A 153 11.27 0.24 -0.19
C ASN A 153 10.35 0.00 -1.39
N SER A 154 9.13 0.52 -1.33
CA SER A 154 8.14 0.35 -2.40
C SER A 154 8.62 1.01 -3.70
N THR A 155 9.14 2.24 -3.63
CA THR A 155 9.66 2.95 -4.81
C THR A 155 10.94 2.34 -5.36
N ASN A 156 11.86 1.89 -4.50
CA ASN A 156 13.05 1.13 -4.90
C ASN A 156 12.65 -0.13 -5.66
N LYS A 157 11.67 -0.88 -5.17
CA LYS A 157 11.17 -2.10 -5.83
C LYS A 157 10.49 -1.79 -7.17
N LEU A 158 9.61 -0.78 -7.20
CA LEU A 158 8.86 -0.40 -8.40
C LEU A 158 9.78 0.13 -9.52
N LEU A 159 10.71 1.00 -9.18
CA LEU A 159 11.54 1.74 -10.14
C LEU A 159 12.97 1.21 -10.25
N ARG A 160 13.32 0.14 -9.53
CA ARG A 160 14.67 -0.46 -9.46
C ARG A 160 15.74 0.55 -9.01
N LEU A 161 15.39 1.38 -8.02
CA LEU A 161 16.30 2.36 -7.44
C LEU A 161 17.14 1.71 -6.32
N LYS A 162 18.27 2.33 -6.00
CA LYS A 162 19.21 1.89 -4.94
C LYS A 162 19.31 2.92 -3.82
N ARG A 163 18.18 3.45 -3.34
CA ARG A 163 18.17 4.43 -2.23
C ARG A 163 18.34 3.70 -0.90
N SER A 164 19.18 4.22 -0.01
CA SER A 164 19.35 3.64 1.33
C SER A 164 18.14 3.92 2.20
N ILE A 165 17.79 2.93 3.01
CA ILE A 165 16.92 3.05 4.19
C ILE A 165 17.80 3.56 5.34
#